data_AF-A0AAY5L881-F1
#
_entry.id   AF-A0AAY5L881-F1
#
_cell.length_a   1.000
_cell.length_b   1.000
_cell.length_c   1.000
_cell.angle_alpha   90.00
_cell.angle_beta   90.00
_cell.angle_gamma   90.00
#
_symmetry.space_group_name_H-M   'P 1'
#
loop_
_entity.id
_entity.type
_entity.pdbx_description
1 polymer ?
#
loop_
_entity_poly.entity_id
_entity_poly.type
_entity_poly.pdbx_seq_one_letter_code
_entity_poly.pdbx_strand_id
1 'polypeptide(L)'
;MKAIDVHNIMNLPPGLEPGTVVVTKQSDGTFLPRFEQVILGKTVGRSTDLDEGLAEELLQCSKYLGQFDKVIGNTICTLDFYEGGDKQEYLTKTYVSGVPNIEMESSVFAAMCKLGGLKAVLVCLTLLFRQKGDQVNSEVLPSNQKRPQILVGHLIKKKLQDSGS
;
A
#
# COMPACT_ATOMS: atom_id res chain seq x y z
N MET A 1 -17.48 -22.76 -1.48
CA MET A 1 -16.76 -21.61 -2.06
C MET A 1 -16.89 -21.74 -3.58
N LYS A 2 -17.55 -20.80 -4.27
CA LYS A 2 -17.64 -20.87 -5.76
C LYS A 2 -16.28 -20.46 -6.32
N ALA A 3 -15.78 -21.19 -7.33
CA ALA A 3 -14.59 -20.78 -8.06
C ALA A 3 -14.86 -19.40 -8.69
N ILE A 4 -14.00 -18.43 -8.39
CA ILE A 4 -14.05 -17.10 -9.01
C ILE A 4 -13.49 -17.28 -10.42
N ASP A 5 -14.30 -17.00 -11.43
CA ASP A 5 -13.84 -16.94 -12.82
C ASP A 5 -12.96 -15.70 -12.99
N VAL A 6 -11.64 -15.92 -12.98
CA VAL A 6 -10.61 -14.87 -13.08
C VAL A 6 -10.59 -14.15 -14.44
N HIS A 7 -11.34 -14.66 -15.43
CA HIS A 7 -11.46 -14.05 -16.75
C HIS A 7 -12.64 -13.08 -16.87
N ASN A 8 -13.53 -13.00 -15.87
CA ASN A 8 -14.66 -12.07 -15.89
C ASN A 8 -14.57 -11.06 -14.75
N ILE A 9 -14.10 -9.84 -15.06
CA ILE A 9 -13.94 -8.72 -14.12
C ILE A 9 -15.24 -8.41 -13.34
N MET A 10 -16.43 -8.67 -13.92
CA MET A 10 -17.72 -8.44 -13.26
C MET A 10 -17.99 -9.40 -12.09
N ASN A 11 -17.25 -10.50 -11.98
CA ASN A 11 -17.34 -11.49 -10.90
C ASN A 11 -16.27 -11.28 -9.81
N LEU A 12 -15.38 -10.31 -9.99
CA LEU A 12 -14.42 -9.91 -8.98
C LEU A 12 -15.12 -9.02 -7.94
N PRO A 13 -14.68 -9.04 -6.66
CA PRO A 13 -15.14 -8.04 -5.70
C PRO A 13 -14.92 -6.60 -6.22
N PRO A 14 -15.57 -5.58 -5.62
CA PRO A 14 -15.35 -4.20 -6.00
C PRO A 14 -13.94 -3.73 -5.65
N GLY A 15 -13.22 -3.22 -6.66
CA GLY A 15 -11.89 -2.61 -6.48
C GLY A 15 -11.91 -1.34 -5.63
N LEU A 16 -10.73 -0.86 -5.24
CA LEU A 16 -10.64 0.45 -4.60
C LEU A 16 -10.93 1.55 -5.61
N GLU A 17 -11.75 2.50 -5.19
CA GLU A 17 -11.97 3.71 -5.96
C GLU A 17 -10.69 4.57 -5.99
N PRO A 18 -10.37 5.20 -7.13
CA PRO A 18 -9.27 6.15 -7.20
C PRO A 18 -9.42 7.24 -6.13
N GLY A 19 -8.36 7.47 -5.36
CA GLY A 19 -8.34 8.40 -4.26
C GLY A 19 -8.44 7.76 -2.88
N THR A 20 -8.71 6.45 -2.78
CA THR A 20 -8.60 5.73 -1.51
C THR A 20 -7.15 5.77 -1.01
N VAL A 21 -6.97 5.98 0.30
CA VAL A 21 -5.65 5.91 0.95
C VAL A 21 -5.43 4.51 1.52
N VAL A 22 -4.32 3.87 1.16
CA VAL A 22 -3.90 2.59 1.71
C VAL A 22 -2.84 2.80 2.78
N VAL A 23 -3.09 2.28 3.98
CA VAL A 23 -2.10 2.13 5.04
C VAL A 23 -1.54 0.71 4.99
N THR A 24 -0.25 0.59 4.72
CA THR A 24 0.37 -0.70 4.44
C THR A 24 0.69 -1.46 5.72
N LYS A 25 0.30 -2.74 5.77
CA LYS A 25 0.66 -3.69 6.83
C LYS A 25 1.98 -4.40 6.52
N GLN A 26 2.08 -4.98 5.32
CA GLN A 26 3.26 -5.68 4.81
C GLN A 26 3.45 -5.31 3.34
N SER A 27 4.69 -5.36 2.87
CA SER A 27 5.05 -5.08 1.49
C SER A 27 5.77 -6.25 0.83
N ASP A 28 5.42 -6.61 -0.41
CA ASP A 28 6.21 -7.59 -1.18
C ASP A 28 6.00 -7.55 -2.70
N GLY A 29 6.95 -8.04 -3.50
CA GLY A 29 6.82 -8.21 -4.96
C GLY A 29 6.31 -9.59 -5.43
N THR A 30 6.18 -10.59 -4.56
CA THR A 30 5.93 -12.00 -4.90
C THR A 30 4.83 -12.71 -4.09
N PHE A 31 4.08 -11.98 -3.26
CA PHE A 31 3.10 -12.50 -2.26
C PHE A 31 3.70 -13.21 -1.03
N LEU A 32 4.98 -13.00 -0.74
CA LEU A 32 5.76 -13.45 0.41
C LEU A 32 6.43 -12.26 1.11
N PRO A 33 6.03 -11.80 2.31
CA PRO A 33 6.49 -10.56 2.95
C PRO A 33 8.01 -10.51 3.24
N ARG A 34 8.82 -10.29 2.20
CA ARG A 34 10.26 -10.46 2.20
C ARG A 34 10.92 -9.56 1.15
N PHE A 35 11.85 -8.73 1.59
CA PHE A 35 12.72 -7.97 0.72
C PHE A 35 14.03 -8.74 0.52
N GLU A 36 14.39 -9.04 -0.72
CA GLU A 36 15.64 -9.71 -1.06
C GLU A 36 16.71 -8.71 -1.51
N GLN A 37 17.90 -8.82 -0.91
CA GLN A 37 19.06 -8.01 -1.24
C GLN A 37 20.28 -8.89 -1.45
N VAL A 38 21.09 -8.56 -2.47
CA VAL A 38 22.40 -9.18 -2.67
C VAL A 38 23.44 -8.47 -1.81
N ILE A 39 24.11 -9.23 -0.93
CA ILE A 39 25.19 -8.75 -0.05
C ILE A 39 26.42 -9.63 -0.31
N LEU A 40 27.47 -9.03 -0.88
CA LEU A 40 28.72 -9.72 -1.24
C LEU A 40 28.47 -11.01 -2.07
N GLY A 41 27.57 -10.91 -3.05
CA GLY A 41 27.21 -12.03 -3.93
C GLY A 41 26.26 -13.07 -3.34
N LYS A 42 25.75 -12.87 -2.11
CA LYS A 42 24.77 -13.76 -1.48
C LYS A 42 23.41 -13.07 -1.37
N THR A 43 22.35 -13.78 -1.77
CA THR A 43 20.97 -13.30 -1.55
C THR A 43 20.60 -13.43 -0.08
N VAL A 44 20.22 -12.31 0.52
CA VAL A 44 19.78 -12.19 1.91
C VAL A 44 18.39 -11.60 1.90
N GLY A 45 17.42 -12.30 2.50
CA GLY A 45 16.08 -11.77 2.63
C GLY A 45 15.78 -11.24 4.02
N ARG A 46 14.96 -10.19 4.08
CA ARG A 46 14.56 -9.49 5.30
C ARG A 46 13.04 -9.37 5.35
N SER A 47 12.47 -9.40 6.55
CA SER A 47 11.04 -9.15 6.76
C SER A 47 10.67 -7.73 6.37
N THR A 48 9.46 -7.56 5.84
CA THR A 48 8.88 -6.27 5.40
C THR A 48 7.68 -5.86 6.26
N ASP A 49 7.60 -6.35 7.50
CA ASP A 49 6.51 -5.97 8.40
C ASP A 49 6.69 -4.52 8.85
N LEU A 50 5.59 -3.76 8.82
CA LEU A 50 5.48 -2.42 9.40
C LEU A 50 4.84 -2.49 10.79
N ASP A 51 4.89 -1.39 11.54
CA ASP A 51 4.36 -1.35 12.91
C ASP A 51 2.82 -1.27 12.88
N GLU A 52 2.16 -2.37 13.26
CA GLU A 52 0.69 -2.46 13.27
C GLU A 52 0.07 -1.41 14.21
N GLY A 53 0.67 -1.17 15.38
CA GLY A 53 0.15 -0.19 16.33
C GLY A 53 0.20 1.24 15.79
N LEU A 54 1.25 1.59 15.05
CA LEU A 54 1.38 2.88 14.38
C LEU A 54 0.36 3.04 13.25
N ALA A 55 0.10 1.98 12.48
CA ALA A 55 -0.94 1.97 11.44
C ALA A 55 -2.34 2.15 12.04
N GLU A 56 -2.65 1.43 13.12
CA GLU A 56 -3.91 1.56 13.85
C GLU A 56 -4.07 2.96 14.45
N GLU A 57 -3.03 3.48 15.09
CA GLU A 57 -3.03 4.83 15.64
C GLU A 57 -3.28 5.88 14.55
N LEU A 58 -2.59 5.78 13.41
CA LEU A 58 -2.79 6.67 12.27
C LEU A 58 -4.25 6.66 11.82
N LEU A 59 -4.87 5.49 11.68
CA LEU A 59 -6.27 5.39 11.30
C LEU A 59 -7.23 5.93 12.36
N GLN A 60 -6.99 5.63 13.64
CA GLN A 60 -7.80 6.14 14.75
C GLN A 60 -7.76 7.67 14.82
N CYS A 61 -6.58 8.28 14.69
CA CYS A 61 -6.40 9.73 14.67
C CYS A 61 -7.16 10.39 13.52
N SER A 62 -7.34 9.66 12.43
CA SER A 62 -8.00 10.14 11.22
C SER A 62 -9.51 9.88 11.18
N LYS A 63 -10.08 9.20 12.18
CA LYS A 63 -11.48 8.75 12.15
C LYS A 63 -12.45 9.91 11.95
N TYR A 64 -12.14 11.06 12.57
CA TYR A 64 -12.96 12.27 12.49
C TYR A 64 -12.72 13.12 11.25
N LEU A 65 -11.72 12.79 10.43
CA LEU A 65 -11.44 13.58 9.23
C LEU A 65 -12.58 13.49 8.21
N GLY A 66 -13.27 12.33 8.11
CA GLY A 66 -14.45 12.14 7.25
C GLY A 66 -14.28 12.50 5.76
N GLN A 67 -13.06 12.80 5.30
CA GLN A 67 -12.80 13.47 4.02
C GLN A 67 -12.54 12.51 2.86
N PHE A 68 -12.06 11.30 3.13
CA PHE A 68 -11.69 10.32 2.12
C PHE A 68 -11.61 8.90 2.68
N ASP A 69 -11.81 7.93 1.80
CA ASP A 69 -11.72 6.51 2.12
C ASP A 69 -10.30 6.09 2.46
N LYS A 70 -10.19 5.19 3.44
CA LYS A 70 -8.92 4.64 3.94
C LYS A 70 -9.09 3.16 4.19
N VAL A 71 -8.07 2.37 3.85
CA VAL A 71 -8.03 0.93 4.13
C VAL A 71 -6.68 0.53 4.68
N ILE A 72 -6.63 -0.54 5.48
CA ILE A 72 -5.39 -1.27 5.78
C ILE A 72 -5.29 -2.43 4.79
N GLY A 73 -4.11 -2.64 4.23
CA GLY A 73 -3.83 -3.84 3.44
C GLY A 73 -2.36 -4.06 3.21
N ASN A 74 -2.04 -5.15 2.51
CA ASN A 74 -0.69 -5.37 2.00
C ASN A 74 -0.46 -4.52 0.75
N THR A 75 0.80 -4.27 0.39
CA THR A 75 1.17 -3.52 -0.81
C THR A 75 2.07 -4.39 -1.68
N ILE A 76 1.80 -4.45 -2.99
CA ILE A 76 2.79 -5.03 -3.91
C ILE A 76 3.87 -4.00 -4.20
N CYS A 77 5.14 -4.36 -3.99
CA CYS A 77 6.30 -3.54 -4.33
C CYS A 77 7.01 -4.15 -5.54
N THR A 78 7.02 -3.44 -6.67
CA THR A 78 7.69 -3.89 -7.90
C THR A 78 9.02 -3.17 -8.11
N LEU A 79 9.91 -3.79 -8.89
CA LEU A 79 11.17 -3.16 -9.31
C LEU A 79 11.04 -2.37 -10.61
N ASP A 80 9.99 -2.64 -11.38
CA ASP A 80 9.69 -1.97 -12.63
C ASP A 80 8.21 -1.54 -12.65
N PHE A 81 7.93 -0.43 -13.35
CA PHE A 81 6.59 0.15 -13.45
C PHE A 81 5.73 -0.47 -14.57
N TYR A 82 6.37 -0.95 -15.64
CA TYR A 82 5.72 -1.35 -16.89
C TYR A 82 5.81 -2.86 -17.17
N GLU A 83 6.97 -3.46 -16.97
CA GLU A 83 7.28 -4.84 -17.34
C GLU A 83 6.60 -5.81 -16.37
N GLY A 84 5.66 -6.58 -16.92
CA GLY A 84 4.95 -7.66 -16.24
C GLY A 84 4.20 -8.47 -17.28
N GLY A 85 4.73 -9.63 -17.65
CA GLY A 85 4.00 -10.60 -18.48
C GLY A 85 2.70 -11.03 -17.79
N ASP A 86 1.71 -11.45 -18.59
CA ASP A 86 0.35 -11.80 -18.13
C ASP A 86 -0.25 -10.81 -17.12
N LYS A 87 -0.09 -9.51 -17.42
CA LYS A 87 -0.61 -8.39 -16.64
C LYS A 87 -2.01 -8.66 -16.06
N GLN A 88 -2.94 -9.15 -16.88
CA GLN A 88 -4.32 -9.32 -16.46
C GLN A 88 -4.48 -10.46 -15.43
N GLU A 89 -3.80 -11.59 -15.64
CA GLU A 89 -3.80 -12.70 -14.68
C GLU A 89 -3.13 -12.29 -13.38
N TYR A 90 -1.98 -11.62 -13.46
CA TYR A 90 -1.24 -11.14 -12.30
C TYR A 90 -2.05 -10.11 -11.49
N LEU A 91 -2.69 -9.14 -12.15
CA LEU A 91 -3.56 -8.17 -11.49
C LEU A 91 -4.78 -8.85 -10.87
N THR A 92 -5.36 -9.87 -11.51
CA THR A 92 -6.47 -10.63 -10.93
C THR A 92 -6.02 -11.43 -9.72
N LYS A 93 -4.86 -12.10 -9.78
CA LYS A 93 -4.28 -12.79 -8.62
C LYS A 93 -4.01 -11.82 -7.47
N THR A 94 -3.45 -10.66 -7.76
CA THR A 94 -3.19 -9.59 -6.78
C THR A 94 -4.49 -9.17 -6.11
N TYR A 95 -5.52 -8.94 -6.92
CA TYR A 95 -6.82 -8.49 -6.47
C TYR A 95 -7.56 -9.54 -5.63
N VAL A 96 -7.58 -10.81 -6.07
CA VAL A 96 -8.19 -11.94 -5.34
C VAL A 96 -7.44 -12.24 -4.04
N SER A 97 -6.14 -11.95 -3.97
CA SER A 97 -5.34 -12.07 -2.73
C SER A 97 -5.62 -10.94 -1.74
N GLY A 98 -6.51 -10.00 -2.07
CA GLY A 98 -6.89 -8.89 -1.20
C GLY A 98 -5.83 -7.79 -1.11
N VAL A 99 -4.91 -7.70 -2.07
CA VAL A 99 -3.88 -6.65 -2.09
C VAL A 99 -4.45 -5.38 -2.75
N PRO A 100 -4.62 -4.27 -2.01
CA PRO A 100 -5.27 -3.05 -2.50
C PRO A 100 -4.47 -2.20 -3.49
N ASN A 101 -3.13 -2.23 -3.47
CA ASN A 101 -2.30 -1.32 -4.26
C ASN A 101 -0.95 -1.91 -4.66
N ILE A 102 -0.29 -1.21 -5.59
CA ILE A 102 1.03 -1.52 -6.15
C ILE A 102 1.84 -0.21 -6.17
N GLU A 103 3.09 -0.26 -5.72
CA GLU A 103 4.08 0.84 -5.81
C GLU A 103 5.51 0.24 -5.87
N MET A 104 6.57 1.02 -5.61
CA MET A 104 7.95 0.62 -5.93
C MET A 104 8.98 0.78 -4.80
N GLU A 105 8.58 1.26 -3.62
CA GLU A 105 9.53 1.62 -2.56
C GLU A 105 9.29 0.89 -1.23
N SER A 106 8.09 0.33 -1.04
CA SER A 106 7.65 -0.09 0.29
C SER A 106 8.44 -1.28 0.87
N SER A 107 8.96 -2.18 0.04
CA SER A 107 9.64 -3.40 0.52
C SER A 107 10.97 -3.08 1.18
N VAL A 108 11.82 -2.30 0.52
CA VAL A 108 13.11 -1.86 1.06
C VAL A 108 12.92 -0.90 2.23
N PHE A 109 11.95 0.02 2.15
CA PHE A 109 11.61 0.94 3.24
C PHE A 109 11.28 0.17 4.51
N ALA A 110 10.33 -0.77 4.44
CA ALA A 110 9.92 -1.56 5.59
C ALA A 110 11.09 -2.39 6.15
N ALA A 111 11.84 -3.07 5.27
CA ALA A 111 12.96 -3.90 5.68
C ALA A 111 14.07 -3.11 6.37
N MET A 112 14.41 -1.91 5.88
CA MET A 112 15.45 -1.08 6.47
C MET A 112 15.01 -0.47 7.80
N CYS A 113 13.77 0.04 7.89
CA CYS A 113 13.23 0.56 9.14
C CYS A 113 13.20 -0.52 10.23
N LYS A 114 12.71 -1.72 9.90
CA LYS A 114 12.67 -2.85 10.83
C LYS A 114 14.07 -3.28 11.28
N LEU A 115 15.02 -3.36 10.35
CA LEU A 115 16.42 -3.68 10.67
C LEU A 115 17.06 -2.65 11.61
N GLY A 116 16.70 -1.37 11.43
CA GLY A 116 17.18 -0.27 12.28
C GLY A 116 16.42 -0.11 13.61
N GLY A 117 15.43 -0.95 13.92
CA GLY A 117 14.60 -0.81 15.11
C GLY A 117 13.68 0.42 15.09
N LEU A 118 13.35 0.93 13.90
CA LEU A 118 12.50 2.09 13.71
C LEU A 118 11.05 1.67 13.49
N LYS A 119 10.12 2.29 14.22
CA LYS A 119 8.69 2.19 13.91
C LYS A 119 8.39 2.96 12.63
N ALA A 120 7.76 2.29 11.68
CA ALA A 120 7.46 2.86 10.37
C ALA A 120 6.04 2.50 9.94
N VAL A 121 5.44 3.39 9.17
CA VAL A 121 4.14 3.23 8.51
C VAL A 121 4.26 3.76 7.09
N LEU A 122 3.57 3.11 6.15
CA LEU A 122 3.57 3.51 4.75
C LEU A 122 2.14 3.82 4.31
N VAL A 123 1.97 4.98 3.69
CA VAL A 123 0.66 5.58 3.40
C VAL A 123 0.62 6.02 1.95
N CYS A 124 -0.12 5.30 1.13
CA CYS A 124 -0.20 5.52 -0.31
C CYS A 124 -1.59 5.97 -0.73
N LEU A 125 -1.64 6.78 -1.78
CA LEU A 125 -2.88 7.11 -2.48
C LEU A 125 -3.05 6.18 -3.68
N THR A 126 -4.24 5.62 -3.89
CA THR A 126 -4.57 4.95 -5.16
C THR A 126 -4.89 5.99 -6.24
N LEU A 127 -4.20 5.94 -7.38
CA LEU A 127 -4.43 6.88 -8.49
C LEU A 127 -5.40 6.36 -9.53
N LEU A 128 -5.51 5.04 -9.65
CA LEU A 128 -6.38 4.34 -10.58
C LEU A 128 -6.65 2.93 -10.08
N PHE A 129 -7.73 2.33 -10.58
CA PHE A 129 -7.94 0.89 -10.44
C PHE A 129 -7.34 0.18 -11.66
N ARG A 130 -6.19 -0.49 -11.48
CA ARG A 130 -5.39 -1.09 -12.58
C ARG A 130 -6.14 -2.09 -13.44
N GLN A 131 -7.18 -2.72 -12.89
CA GLN A 131 -8.08 -3.62 -13.64
C GLN A 131 -8.94 -2.90 -14.69
N LYS A 132 -9.14 -1.58 -14.56
CA LYS A 132 -9.92 -0.75 -15.49
C LYS A 132 -9.03 0.03 -16.48
N GLY A 133 -7.70 0.02 -16.31
CA GLY A 133 -6.78 0.71 -17.21
C GLY A 133 -5.43 1.03 -16.57
N ASP A 134 -4.51 1.57 -17.36
CA ASP A 134 -3.16 1.97 -16.92
C ASP A 134 -2.95 3.49 -16.86
N GLN A 135 -3.85 4.27 -17.44
CA GLN A 135 -3.72 5.72 -17.51
C GLN A 135 -4.44 6.37 -16.33
N VAL A 136 -3.74 7.31 -15.69
CA VAL A 136 -4.29 8.09 -14.59
C VAL A 136 -5.14 9.23 -15.14
N ASN A 137 -6.28 9.49 -14.51
CA ASN A 137 -7.02 10.73 -14.77
C ASN A 137 -6.30 11.91 -14.10
N SER A 138 -5.66 12.75 -14.91
CA SER A 138 -4.85 13.88 -14.44
C SER A 138 -5.67 15.01 -13.80
N GLU A 139 -6.95 15.13 -14.10
CA GLU A 139 -7.80 16.23 -13.62
C GLU A 139 -8.07 16.15 -12.10
N VAL A 140 -8.15 14.93 -11.57
CA VAL A 140 -8.44 14.66 -10.15
C VAL A 140 -7.18 14.47 -9.29
N LEU A 141 -6.00 14.49 -9.91
CA LEU A 141 -4.74 14.22 -9.24
C LEU A 141 -4.37 15.28 -8.18
N PRO A 142 -4.44 16.59 -8.49
CA PRO A 142 -3.96 17.62 -7.56
C PRO A 142 -4.76 17.67 -6.24
N SER A 143 -6.06 17.36 -6.29
CA SER A 143 -6.92 17.33 -5.10
C SER A 143 -6.67 16.09 -4.24
N ASN A 144 -6.36 14.95 -4.86
CA ASN A 144 -6.20 13.69 -4.14
C ASN A 144 -4.79 13.51 -3.55
N GLN A 145 -3.73 14.02 -4.18
CA GLN A 145 -2.34 13.84 -3.73
C GLN A 145 -2.05 14.35 -2.31
N LYS A 146 -2.85 15.28 -1.79
CA LYS A 146 -2.70 15.79 -0.42
C LYS A 146 -3.22 14.83 0.65
N ARG A 147 -4.04 13.82 0.30
CA ARG A 147 -4.70 12.94 1.28
C ARG A 147 -3.72 12.20 2.20
N PRO A 148 -2.61 11.59 1.71
CA PRO A 148 -1.60 11.00 2.60
C PRO A 148 -0.95 12.02 3.53
N GLN A 149 -0.63 13.23 3.02
CA GLN A 149 -0.02 14.30 3.80
C GLN A 149 -0.95 14.80 4.91
N ILE A 150 -2.25 14.94 4.61
CA ILE A 150 -3.27 15.29 5.60
C ILE A 150 -3.32 14.22 6.69
N LEU A 151 -3.34 12.94 6.31
CA LEU A 151 -3.40 11.83 7.24
C LEU A 151 -2.19 11.80 8.19
N VAL A 152 -0.98 11.87 7.63
CA VAL A 152 0.27 11.88 8.40
C VAL A 152 0.38 13.15 9.26
N GLY A 153 0.00 14.30 8.72
CA GLY A 153 0.02 15.57 9.44
C GLY A 153 -0.87 15.57 10.69
N HIS A 154 -2.01 14.87 10.66
CA HIS A 154 -2.87 14.71 11.84
C HIS A 154 -2.21 13.87 12.92
N LEU A 155 -1.55 12.77 12.56
CA LEU A 155 -0.80 11.95 13.50
C LEU A 155 0.32 12.77 14.15
N ILE A 156 1.12 13.50 13.34
CA ILE A 156 2.21 14.35 13.84
C ILE A 156 1.67 15.40 14.81
N LYS A 157 0.59 16.10 14.44
CA LYS A 157 -0.02 17.11 15.30
C LYS A 157 -0.44 16.53 16.65
N LYS A 158 -1.10 15.37 16.64
CA LYS A 158 -1.50 14.69 17.88
C LYS A 158 -0.30 14.31 18.73
N LYS A 159 0.73 13.69 18.14
CA LYS A 159 1.96 13.31 18.86
C LYS A 159 2.65 14.50 19.52
N LEU A 160 2.69 15.64 18.85
CA LEU A 160 3.27 16.87 19.41
C LEU A 160 2.44 17.44 20.56
N GLN A 161 1.12 17.32 20.51
CA GLN A 161 0.23 17.73 21.60
C GLN A 161 0.39 16.83 22.83
N ASP A 162 0.43 15.51 22.62
CA ASP A 162 0.59 14.52 23.69
C ASP A 162 1.98 14.56 24.35
N SER A 163 3.00 15.04 23.63
CA SER A 163 4.38 15.18 24.17
C SER A 163 4.61 16.50 24.91
N GLY A 164 3.70 17.47 24.79
CA GLY A 164 3.76 18.75 25.48
C GLY A 164 2.97 18.79 26.80
N SER A 165 2.28 17.69 27.13
CA SER A 165 1.52 17.45 28.36
C SER A 165 2.24 16.49 29.28
#